data_AF-A0AAC9QM32-F1
#
_entry.id   AF-A0AAC9QM32-F1
#
_cell.length_a   1.000
_cell.length_b   1.000
_cell.length_c   1.000
_cell.angle_alpha   90.00
_cell.angle_beta   90.00
_cell.angle_gamma   90.00
#
_symmetry.space_group_name_H-M   'P 1'
#
loop_
_entity.id
_entity.type
_entity.pdbx_description
1 polymer ?
#
loop_
_entity_poly.entity_id
_entity_poly.type
_entity_poly.pdbx_seq_one_letter_code
_entity_poly.pdbx_strand_id
1 'polypeptide(L)'
;MKSNLLILIMTILTAIALTGCGEERPYPNAENCAPEAFEKAYNSLQSNRNRDAFKAECDAFNEHRRRTEWKFVPSAPKNWLDYDFGTTDYDYETTSD
;
A
#
# COMPACT_ATOMS: atom_id res chain seq x y z
N MET A 1 35.32 38.12 20.09
CA MET A 1 35.18 36.70 20.49
C MET A 1 33.72 36.19 20.42
N LYS A 2 32.71 36.94 20.88
CA LYS A 2 31.28 36.54 20.81
C LYS A 2 30.75 36.27 19.40
N SER A 3 31.19 37.01 18.39
CA SER A 3 30.70 36.86 17.00
C SER A 3 31.16 35.54 16.35
N ASN A 4 32.38 35.08 16.63
CA ASN A 4 32.90 33.83 16.09
C ASN A 4 32.20 32.61 16.71
N LEU A 5 31.76 32.72 17.97
CA LEU A 5 30.98 31.68 18.64
C LEU A 5 29.60 31.50 18.01
N LEU A 6 28.91 32.61 17.68
CA LEU A 6 27.60 32.57 17.03
C LEU A 6 27.67 31.95 15.63
N ILE A 7 28.71 32.26 14.86
CA ILE A 7 28.93 31.67 13.53
C ILE A 7 29.13 30.16 13.64
N LEU A 8 29.91 29.70 14.63
CA LEU A 8 30.16 28.28 14.88
C LEU A 8 28.89 27.51 15.26
N ILE A 9 28.05 28.09 16.12
CA ILE A 9 26.77 27.50 16.52
C ILE A 9 25.83 27.36 15.32
N MET A 10 25.74 28.39 14.48
CA MET A 10 24.90 28.35 13.28
C MET A 10 25.36 27.30 12.27
N THR A 11 26.67 27.11 12.08
CA THR A 11 27.21 26.07 11.20
C THR A 11 26.93 24.64 11.68
N ILE A 12 26.87 24.43 12.99
CA ILE A 12 26.56 23.12 13.57
C ILE A 12 25.07 22.79 13.39
N LEU A 13 24.20 23.79 13.63
CA LEU A 13 22.75 23.63 13.45
C LEU A 13 22.38 23.31 12.00
N THR A 14 23.01 23.94 11.01
CA THR A 14 22.78 23.61 9.59
C THR A 14 23.31 22.24 9.21
N ALA A 15 24.47 21.81 9.74
CA ALA A 15 25.01 20.47 9.49
C ALA A 15 24.09 19.36 10.02
N ILE A 16 23.48 19.55 11.20
CA ILE A 16 22.53 18.58 11.78
C ILE A 16 21.24 18.53 10.94
N ALA A 17 20.75 19.67 10.45
CA ALA A 17 19.55 19.73 9.62
C ALA A 17 19.68 18.98 8.28
N LEU A 18 20.90 18.86 7.75
CA LEU A 18 21.18 18.15 6.48
C LEU A 18 21.28 16.62 6.63
N THR A 19 21.39 16.09 7.86
CA THR A 19 21.44 14.63 8.11
C THR A 19 20.05 13.95 8.05
N GLY A 20 19.00 14.70 7.71
CA GLY A 20 17.62 14.20 7.63
C GLY A 20 17.32 13.23 6.47
N CYS A 21 18.20 13.10 5.48
CA CYS A 21 18.14 12.01 4.49
C CYS A 21 18.84 10.77 5.04
N GLY A 22 18.40 10.32 6.22
CA GLY A 22 18.99 9.22 6.95
C GLY A 22 18.30 7.91 6.61
N GLU A 23 19.08 7.02 5.99
CA GLU A 23 18.83 5.58 5.82
C GLU A 23 18.03 5.17 4.58
N GLU A 24 18.73 4.49 3.67
CA GLU A 24 18.18 3.88 2.47
C GLU A 24 17.29 2.69 2.91
N ARG A 25 15.98 2.96 3.02
CA ARG A 25 15.00 1.95 3.45
C ARG A 25 14.60 1.08 2.25
N PRO A 26 14.42 -0.24 2.43
CA PRO A 26 13.93 -1.10 1.38
C PRO A 26 12.55 -0.64 0.94
N TYR A 27 12.38 -0.46 -0.36
CA TYR A 27 11.14 0.05 -0.93
C TYR A 27 10.04 -1.03 -0.90
N PRO A 28 8.80 -0.69 -0.52
CA PRO A 28 7.66 -1.63 -0.49
C PRO A 28 7.19 -1.96 -1.92
N ASN A 29 7.74 -3.02 -2.51
CA ASN A 29 7.39 -3.53 -3.84
C ASN A 29 7.15 -5.04 -3.82
N ALA A 30 6.77 -5.61 -4.97
CA ALA A 30 6.49 -7.04 -5.09
C ALA A 30 7.67 -7.93 -4.66
N GLU A 31 8.91 -7.49 -4.90
CA GLU A 31 10.12 -8.25 -4.54
C GLU A 31 10.34 -8.23 -3.03
N ASN A 32 10.30 -7.05 -2.39
CA ASN A 32 10.59 -6.89 -0.97
C ASN A 32 9.41 -7.28 -0.05
N CYS A 33 8.17 -7.23 -0.55
CA CYS A 33 6.99 -7.66 0.19
C CYS A 33 6.64 -9.15 -0.03
N ALA A 34 7.43 -9.88 -0.83
CA ALA A 34 7.28 -11.33 -0.99
C ALA A 34 7.74 -12.06 0.29
N PRO A 35 7.11 -13.19 0.68
CA PRO A 35 7.41 -13.90 1.92
C PRO A 35 8.91 -14.21 2.11
N GLU A 36 9.60 -14.62 1.04
CA GLU A 36 11.02 -14.98 1.05
C GLU A 36 11.98 -13.81 1.27
N ALA A 37 11.59 -12.60 0.86
CA ALA A 37 12.44 -11.40 0.89
C ALA A 37 12.01 -10.42 1.99
N PHE A 38 10.76 -10.52 2.46
CA PHE A 38 10.20 -9.67 3.51
C PHE A 38 10.99 -9.75 4.79
N GLU A 39 11.32 -10.96 5.28
CA GLU A 39 12.09 -11.10 6.52
C GLU A 39 13.49 -10.48 6.38
N LYS A 40 14.12 -10.61 5.21
CA LYS A 40 15.44 -10.02 4.95
C LYS A 40 15.38 -8.49 4.98
N ALA A 41 14.40 -7.90 4.28
CA ALA A 41 14.20 -6.45 4.26
C ALA A 41 13.74 -5.89 5.62
N TYR A 42 12.91 -6.64 6.34
CA TYR A 42 12.45 -6.28 7.68
C TYR A 42 13.61 -6.31 8.69
N ASN A 43 14.47 -7.33 8.62
CA ASN A 43 15.60 -7.48 9.53
C ASN A 43 16.78 -6.56 9.21
N SER A 44 16.91 -6.06 7.97
CA SER A 44 17.92 -5.07 7.63
C SER A 44 17.63 -3.69 8.25
N LEU A 45 16.40 -3.43 8.71
CA LEU A 45 16.03 -2.17 9.33
C LEU A 45 16.46 -2.13 10.80
N GLN A 46 17.24 -1.12 11.18
CA GLN A 46 17.76 -0.98 12.56
C GLN A 46 16.73 -0.44 13.55
N SER A 47 15.79 0.37 13.07
CA SER A 47 14.77 1.02 13.90
C SER A 47 13.44 0.26 13.88
N ASN A 48 12.86 0.02 15.04
CA ASN A 48 11.51 -0.55 15.18
C ASN A 48 10.46 0.31 14.44
N ARG A 49 10.59 1.64 14.49
CA ARG A 49 9.70 2.54 13.74
C ARG A 49 9.80 2.31 12.24
N ASN A 50 10.99 2.05 11.71
CA ASN A 50 11.19 1.76 10.29
C ASN A 50 10.63 0.39 9.91
N ARG A 51 10.78 -0.60 10.79
CA ARG A 51 10.18 -1.93 10.64
C ARG A 51 8.66 -1.88 10.58
N ASP A 52 8.03 -1.12 11.48
CA ASP A 52 6.58 -0.95 11.53
C ASP A 52 6.07 -0.21 10.30
N ALA A 53 6.77 0.85 9.88
CA ALA A 53 6.45 1.58 8.65
C ALA A 53 6.55 0.68 7.41
N PHE A 54 7.65 -0.07 7.27
CA PHE A 54 7.85 -0.99 6.15
C PHE A 54 6.76 -2.07 6.08
N LYS A 55 6.37 -2.63 7.24
CA LYS A 55 5.27 -3.60 7.33
C LYS A 55 3.95 -2.99 6.86
N ALA A 56 3.58 -1.82 7.38
CA ALA A 56 2.34 -1.14 7.00
C ALA A 56 2.30 -0.79 5.50
N GLU A 57 3.44 -0.36 4.95
CA GLU A 57 3.57 -0.05 3.52
C GLU A 57 3.43 -1.32 2.64
N CYS A 58 4.01 -2.45 3.05
CA CYS A 58 3.84 -3.73 2.36
C CYS A 58 2.40 -4.25 2.43
N ASP A 59 1.71 -4.07 3.56
CA ASP A 59 0.29 -4.42 3.70
C ASP A 59 -0.57 -3.60 2.73
N ALA A 60 -0.34 -2.29 2.64
CA ALA A 60 -1.01 -1.40 1.70
C ALA A 60 -0.73 -1.77 0.24
N PHE A 61 0.53 -2.08 -0.10
CA PHE A 61 0.91 -2.55 -1.44
C PHE A 61 0.14 -3.83 -1.83
N ASN A 62 0.08 -4.81 -0.93
CA ASN A 62 -0.62 -6.06 -1.17
C ASN A 62 -2.13 -5.88 -1.28
N GLU A 63 -2.71 -4.98 -0.48
CA GLU A 63 -4.12 -4.62 -0.57
C GLU A 63 -4.45 -3.95 -1.91
N HIS A 64 -3.63 -2.99 -2.34
CA HIS A 64 -3.77 -2.37 -3.66
C HIS A 64 -3.66 -3.39 -4.78
N ARG A 65 -2.65 -4.26 -4.74
CA ARG A 65 -2.44 -5.31 -5.74
C ARG A 65 -3.67 -6.23 -5.86
N ARG A 66 -4.20 -6.70 -4.73
CA ARG A 66 -5.43 -7.53 -4.71
C ARG A 66 -6.63 -6.81 -5.32
N ARG A 67 -6.78 -5.51 -5.08
CA ARG A 67 -7.84 -4.70 -5.70
C ARG A 67 -7.64 -4.46 -7.19
N THR A 68 -6.41 -4.47 -7.68
CA THR A 68 -6.12 -4.29 -9.11
C THR A 68 -6.11 -5.58 -9.92
N GLU A 69 -5.92 -6.73 -9.25
CA GLU A 69 -5.98 -8.07 -9.86
C GLU A 69 -7.43 -8.51 -10.11
N TRP A 70 -8.18 -7.76 -10.93
CA TRP A 70 -9.45 -8.23 -11.46
C TRP A 70 -9.20 -9.21 -12.61
N LYS A 71 -9.71 -10.43 -12.47
CA LYS A 71 -9.77 -11.40 -13.57
C LYS A 71 -11.17 -11.37 -14.15
N PHE A 72 -11.27 -11.18 -15.46
CA PHE A 72 -12.54 -11.32 -16.18
C PHE A 72 -12.98 -12.80 -16.07
N VAL A 73 -14.05 -13.04 -15.32
CA VAL A 73 -14.75 -14.32 -15.32
C VAL A 73 -15.94 -14.15 -16.27
N PRO A 74 -15.97 -14.82 -17.44
CA PRO A 74 -17.15 -14.78 -18.27
C PRO A 74 -18.33 -15.33 -17.46
N SER A 75 -19.44 -14.60 -17.43
CA SER A 75 -20.73 -15.18 -17.03
C SER A 75 -20.98 -16.42 -17.90
N ALA A 76 -21.53 -17.47 -17.30
CA ALA A 76 -21.75 -18.81 -17.87
C ALA A 76 -22.00 -18.81 -19.40
N PRO A 77 -21.50 -19.82 -20.14
CA PRO A 77 -21.70 -19.88 -21.58
C PRO A 77 -23.19 -19.71 -21.88
N LYS A 78 -23.50 -18.66 -22.64
CA LYS A 78 -24.88 -18.30 -23.01
C LYS A 78 -25.40 -19.37 -23.98
N ASN A 79 -25.83 -20.52 -23.47
CA ASN A 79 -26.72 -21.41 -24.20
C ASN A 79 -28.11 -20.81 -24.12
N TRP A 80 -28.38 -19.90 -25.04
CA TRP A 80 -29.66 -19.22 -25.29
C TRP A 80 -30.86 -20.16 -25.53
N LEU A 81 -30.66 -21.48 -25.45
CA LEU A 81 -31.65 -22.53 -25.71
C LEU A 81 -32.35 -23.06 -24.45
N ASP A 82 -31.89 -22.70 -23.24
CA ASP A 82 -32.52 -23.13 -21.97
C ASP A 82 -33.47 -22.08 -21.35
N TYR A 83 -33.77 -20.98 -22.06
CA TYR A 83 -34.81 -20.05 -21.62
C TYR A 83 -36.18 -20.65 -21.92
N ASP A 84 -36.71 -21.42 -20.97
CA ASP A 84 -38.14 -21.70 -20.89
C ASP A 84 -38.84 -20.37 -20.65
N PHE A 85 -39.66 -19.92 -21.60
CA PHE A 85 -40.48 -18.71 -21.50
C PHE A 85 -41.66 -18.98 -20.53
N GLY A 86 -41.33 -19.37 -19.30
CA GLY A 86 -42.25 -19.44 -18.18
C GLY A 86 -42.60 -18.01 -17.78
N THR A 87 -43.88 -17.69 -17.91
CA THR A 87 -44.51 -16.42 -17.53
C THR A 87 -44.05 -15.93 -16.16
N THR A 88 -43.06 -15.03 -16.12
CA THR A 88 -42.76 -14.26 -14.92
C THR A 88 -43.74 -13.09 -14.86
N ASP A 89 -44.77 -13.26 -14.04
CA ASP A 89 -45.60 -12.15 -13.55
C ASP A 89 -44.68 -11.18 -12.80
N TYR A 90 -44.69 -9.91 -13.18
CA TYR A 90 -43.90 -8.89 -12.52
C TYR A 90 -44.67 -8.37 -11.30
N ASP A 91 -44.37 -8.88 -10.12
CA ASP A 91 -44.78 -8.25 -8.86
C ASP A 91 -43.91 -7.00 -8.63
N TYR A 92 -44.46 -5.83 -8.96
CA TYR A 92 -43.89 -4.56 -8.53
C TYR A 92 -44.35 -4.31 -7.09
N GLU A 93 -43.45 -4.47 -6.12
CA GLU A 93 -43.68 -3.88 -4.80
C GLU A 93 -43.45 -2.36 -4.91
N THR A 94 -44.53 -1.58 -5.02
CA THR A 94 -44.48 -0.14 -4.79
C THR A 94 -44.21 0.13 -3.31
N THR A 95 -43.00 0.56 -2.97
CA THR A 95 -42.72 1.23 -1.69
C THR A 95 -43.25 2.67 -1.72
N SER A 96 -44.30 2.89 -0.93
CA SER A 96 -44.78 4.06 -0.16
C SER A 96 -45.02 5.43 -0.83
N ASP A 97 -46.22 5.97 -0.58
CA ASP A 97 -46.43 7.08 0.36
C ASP A 97 -47.68 6.81 1.23
#